data_AF-A0A8X6U135-F1
#
_entry.id   AF-A0A8X6U135-F1
#
_cell.length_a   1.000
_cell.length_b   1.000
_cell.length_c   1.000
_cell.angle_alpha   90.00
_cell.angle_beta   90.00
_cell.angle_gamma   90.00
#
_symmetry.space_group_name_H-M   'P 1'
#
loop_
_entity.id
_entity.type
_entity.pdbx_description
1 polymer ?
#
loop_
_entity_poly.entity_id
_entity_poly.type
_entity_poly.pdbx_seq_one_letter_code
_entity_poly.pdbx_strand_id
1 'polypeptide(L)'
;MQLDETTDISNCSQLLVFVRYVSADNIKKEFLFCEPLLQTIKAVDVLAILNVFFSKHDFDWKQKLHSLCTDGAPAMLRNKSGFAHLGPDTTIMDATEKLQAFTSKMSVWKIRIQNGIYANFQMLDEFIFENGSRQDSLLLNNLKDEICEHLEVLQVSFEKYFNLDEITKTDELWIRNPFLCDIDCIDDMDLAKDELIDLKTKSLLKMDFDSKTIGEFWSSLREAYPLLVKRAMEAIIPFATVYLCESGFSTLVTIKTKQRNRLNVEHEMRVTLSKTIPQFNLLIKEKQQQPSH
;
A
#
# COMPACT_ATOMS: atom_id res chain seq x y z
N MET A 1 10.22 0.89 2.21
CA MET A 1 9.91 1.10 3.64
C MET A 1 8.61 1.89 3.74
N GLN A 2 7.82 1.62 4.77
CA GLN A 2 6.62 2.39 5.09
C GLN A 2 6.81 2.98 6.48
N LEU A 3 6.49 4.26 6.64
CA LEU A 3 6.57 4.94 7.92
C LEU A 3 5.38 5.87 8.07
N ASP A 4 4.94 6.00 9.30
CA ASP A 4 3.78 6.81 9.63
C ASP A 4 3.90 7.26 11.08
N GLU A 5 3.22 8.35 11.40
CA GLU A 5 3.20 8.95 12.72
C GLU A 5 1.78 8.92 13.29
N THR A 6 1.66 8.59 14.57
CA THR A 6 0.39 8.74 15.27
C THR A 6 0.61 9.37 16.63
N THR A 7 -0.44 9.98 17.16
CA THR A 7 -0.43 10.46 18.54
C THR A 7 -1.08 9.39 19.42
N ASP A 8 -0.34 8.89 20.41
CA ASP A 8 -0.86 7.90 21.34
C ASP A 8 -1.82 8.52 22.38
N ILE A 9 -2.43 7.67 23.20
CA ILE A 9 -3.39 8.09 24.24
C ILE A 9 -2.80 9.01 25.33
N SER A 10 -1.47 9.12 25.42
CA SER A 10 -0.74 10.03 26.32
C SER A 10 -0.37 11.34 25.65
N ASN A 11 -0.86 11.58 24.43
CA ASN A 11 -0.51 12.72 23.60
C ASN A 11 0.97 12.74 23.20
N CYS A 12 1.60 11.55 23.12
CA CYS A 12 2.97 11.39 22.62
C CYS A 12 2.94 10.90 21.18
N SER A 13 3.64 11.60 20.29
CA SER A 13 3.84 11.17 18.91
C SER A 13 4.71 9.91 18.87
N GLN A 14 4.28 8.90 18.10
CA GLN A 14 4.95 7.63 17.90
C GLN A 14 5.22 7.45 16.42
N LEU A 15 6.46 7.18 16.06
CA LEU A 15 6.88 6.80 14.72
C LEU A 15 6.84 5.28 14.60
N LEU A 16 6.07 4.78 13.64
CA LEU A 16 5.97 3.36 13.34
C LEU A 16 6.59 3.06 11.99
N VAL A 17 7.47 2.05 11.94
CA VAL A 17 8.21 1.73 10.72
C VAL A 17 8.06 0.26 10.36
N PHE A 18 7.68 0.01 9.11
CA PHE A 18 7.65 -1.31 8.49
C PHE A 18 8.59 -1.38 7.30
N VAL A 19 9.22 -2.53 7.12
CA VAL A 19 10.09 -2.82 5.97
C VAL A 19 9.49 -3.90 5.11
N ARG A 20 9.69 -3.76 3.79
CA ARG A 20 9.39 -4.78 2.80
C ARG A 20 10.67 -5.04 2.02
N TYR A 21 11.07 -6.29 1.93
CA TYR A 21 12.35 -6.70 1.36
C TYR A 21 12.24 -8.12 0.79
N VAL A 22 13.17 -8.47 -0.09
CA VAL A 22 13.27 -9.82 -0.65
C VAL A 22 14.23 -10.66 0.20
N SER A 23 13.79 -11.84 0.60
CA SER A 23 14.56 -12.80 1.39
C SER A 23 14.42 -14.18 0.76
N ALA A 24 15.53 -14.73 0.27
CA ALA A 24 15.51 -15.87 -0.65
C ALA A 24 14.56 -15.59 -1.83
N ASP A 25 13.46 -16.34 -1.95
CA ASP A 25 12.50 -16.22 -3.04
C ASP A 25 11.17 -15.57 -2.62
N ASN A 26 11.14 -14.90 -1.48
CA ASN A 26 9.92 -14.35 -0.91
C ASN A 26 10.03 -12.87 -0.57
N ILE A 27 8.96 -12.13 -0.82
CA ILE A 27 8.79 -10.76 -0.34
C ILE A 27 8.27 -10.82 1.09
N LYS A 28 9.11 -10.39 2.03
CA LYS A 28 8.75 -10.30 3.45
C LYS A 28 8.33 -8.88 3.79
N LYS A 29 7.42 -8.77 4.76
CA LYS A 29 6.91 -7.52 5.34
C LYS A 29 7.01 -7.66 6.84
N GLU A 30 7.80 -6.81 7.47
CA GLU A 30 8.10 -6.96 8.89
C GLU A 30 8.04 -5.61 9.61
N PHE A 31 7.59 -5.69 10.86
CA PHE A 31 7.67 -4.58 11.80
C PHE A 31 9.14 -4.34 12.15
N LEU A 32 9.62 -3.12 11.91
CA LEU A 32 10.99 -2.75 12.19
C LEU A 32 11.13 -2.23 13.63
N PHE A 33 10.48 -1.11 13.95
CA PHE A 33 10.46 -0.52 15.29
C PHE A 33 9.28 0.44 15.49
N CYS A 34 9.03 0.79 16.75
CA CYS A 34 8.12 1.85 17.20
C CYS A 34 8.87 2.73 18.19
N GLU A 35 9.10 4.00 17.87
CA GLU A 35 9.88 4.92 18.70
C GLU A 35 9.14 6.24 18.91
N PRO A 36 9.21 6.86 20.11
CA PRO A 36 8.55 8.13 20.35
C PRO A 36 9.28 9.27 19.62
N LEU A 37 8.51 10.16 19.01
CA LEU A 37 8.98 11.43 18.45
C LEU A 37 9.01 12.49 19.57
N LEU A 38 10.18 12.68 20.18
CA LEU A 38 10.34 13.52 21.38
C LEU A 38 10.48 15.03 21.09
N GLN A 39 10.85 15.42 19.87
CA GLN A 39 11.17 16.81 19.53
C GLN A 39 10.10 17.44 18.63
N THR A 40 10.03 17.03 17.35
CA THR A 40 8.99 17.47 16.42
C THR A 40 8.58 16.35 15.46
N ILE A 41 7.48 16.57 14.72
CA ILE A 41 7.00 15.72 13.61
C ILE A 41 7.62 16.12 12.26
N LYS A 42 8.73 16.88 12.26
CA LYS A 42 9.37 17.29 11.01
C LYS A 42 10.13 16.11 10.41
N ALA A 43 10.17 16.07 9.07
CA ALA A 43 10.92 15.05 8.32
C ALA A 43 12.39 14.90 8.75
N VAL A 44 13.03 15.98 9.24
CA VAL A 44 14.41 15.97 9.75
C VAL A 44 14.55 15.08 10.99
N ASP A 45 13.58 15.11 11.89
CA ASP A 45 13.61 14.34 13.14
C ASP A 45 13.33 12.85 12.86
N VAL A 46 12.38 12.57 11.96
CA VAL A 46 12.13 11.20 11.46
C VAL A 46 13.40 10.62 10.83
N LEU A 47 14.08 11.40 9.99
CA LEU A 47 15.34 10.98 9.37
C LEU A 47 16.45 10.75 10.41
N ALA A 48 16.51 11.57 11.47
CA ALA A 48 17.47 11.39 12.55
C ALA A 48 17.23 10.07 13.29
N ILE A 49 15.97 9.74 13.62
CA ILE A 49 15.61 8.45 14.24
C ILE A 49 16.02 7.27 13.35
N LEU A 50 15.71 7.33 12.04
CA LEU A 50 16.11 6.29 11.10
C LEU A 50 17.63 6.11 11.05
N ASN A 51 18.40 7.22 10.96
CA ASN A 51 19.85 7.15 10.95
C ASN A 51 20.39 6.53 12.25
N VAL A 52 19.90 6.95 13.42
CA VAL A 52 20.33 6.39 14.71
C VAL A 52 20.02 4.89 14.78
N PHE A 53 18.82 4.48 14.37
CA PHE A 53 18.42 3.07 14.36
C PHE A 53 19.34 2.23 13.46
N PHE A 54 19.52 2.63 12.21
CA PHE A 54 20.33 1.84 11.26
C PHE A 54 21.83 1.88 11.56
N SER A 55 22.36 2.99 12.07
CA SER A 55 23.75 3.07 12.52
C SER A 55 24.01 2.17 13.74
N LYS A 56 23.04 2.06 14.67
CA LYS A 56 23.12 1.10 15.79
C LYS A 56 23.18 -0.35 15.33
N HIS A 57 22.60 -0.66 14.17
CA HIS A 57 22.55 -2.00 13.60
C HIS A 57 23.60 -2.24 12.48
N ASP A 58 24.56 -1.34 12.31
CA ASP A 58 25.62 -1.42 11.28
C ASP A 58 25.07 -1.71 9.86
N PHE A 59 23.97 -1.04 9.51
CA PHE A 59 23.29 -1.25 8.24
C PHE A 59 23.24 0.04 7.42
N ASP A 60 23.93 0.06 6.28
CA ASP A 60 23.84 1.17 5.32
C ASP A 60 22.53 1.11 4.54
N TRP A 61 21.47 1.65 5.16
CA TRP A 61 20.14 1.67 4.57
C TRP A 61 20.01 2.63 3.40
N LYS A 62 20.86 3.67 3.29
CA LYS A 62 20.70 4.70 2.25
C LYS A 62 21.00 4.16 0.85
N GLN A 63 21.95 3.23 0.74
CA GLN A 63 22.25 2.56 -0.53
C GLN A 63 21.26 1.44 -0.87
N LYS A 64 20.58 0.90 0.14
CA LYS A 64 19.69 -0.26 0.00
C LYS A 64 18.21 0.12 -0.04
N LEU A 65 17.86 1.35 0.30
CA LEU A 65 16.50 1.84 0.28
C LEU A 65 16.08 2.14 -1.15
N HIS A 66 15.11 1.36 -1.63
CA HIS A 66 14.51 1.59 -2.94
C HIS A 66 13.38 2.61 -2.90
N SER A 67 12.49 2.51 -1.90
CA SER A 67 11.30 3.36 -1.80
C SER A 67 10.90 3.65 -0.37
N LEU A 68 10.26 4.80 -0.17
CA LEU A 68 9.75 5.28 1.11
C LEU A 68 8.28 5.69 0.92
N CYS A 69 7.38 5.11 1.71
CA CYS A 69 5.97 5.46 1.73
C CYS A 69 5.65 6.12 3.07
N THR A 70 5.12 7.35 3.00
CA THR A 70 4.73 8.18 4.15
C THR A 70 3.30 8.66 3.93
N ASP A 71 2.58 9.06 4.98
CA ASP A 71 1.21 9.56 4.86
C ASP A 71 1.19 11.01 4.32
N GLY A 72 1.26 11.15 2.99
CA GLY A 72 0.94 12.42 2.34
C GLY A 72 -0.57 12.66 2.29
N ALA A 73 -1.16 13.13 3.41
CA ALA A 73 -2.56 13.56 3.59
C ALA A 73 -3.57 12.47 4.07
N PRO A 74 -4.06 12.57 5.33
CA PRO A 74 -5.03 11.64 5.97
C PRO A 74 -6.46 11.63 5.39
N ALA A 75 -6.74 12.35 4.30
CA ALA A 75 -8.11 12.69 3.92
C ALA A 75 -8.79 11.68 2.99
N MET A 76 -8.06 10.76 2.35
CA MET A 76 -8.58 9.93 1.24
C MET A 76 -9.10 8.54 1.66
N LEU A 77 -9.05 8.19 2.95
CA LEU A 77 -9.36 6.83 3.42
C LEU A 77 -10.59 6.72 4.34
N ARG A 78 -11.35 7.80 4.52
CA ARG A 78 -12.50 7.80 5.44
C ARG A 78 -13.86 7.75 4.75
N ASN A 79 -14.18 6.64 4.07
CA ASN A 79 -15.49 5.98 4.13
C ASN A 79 -15.49 4.64 3.36
N LYS A 80 -16.43 3.75 3.68
CA LYS A 80 -16.53 2.33 3.29
C LYS A 80 -16.61 1.98 1.78
N SER A 81 -16.21 2.84 0.83
CA SER A 81 -16.59 2.64 -0.59
C SER A 81 -15.54 2.88 -1.69
N GLY A 82 -14.26 3.16 -1.39
CA GLY A 82 -13.27 3.42 -2.45
C GLY A 82 -11.91 2.75 -2.27
N PHE A 83 -11.06 3.33 -1.42
CA PHE A 83 -9.65 2.96 -1.26
C PHE A 83 -9.32 2.25 0.07
N ALA A 84 -10.28 2.15 0.99
CA ALA A 84 -10.14 1.49 2.29
C ALA A 84 -9.90 -0.04 2.24
N HIS A 85 -9.92 -0.65 1.04
CA HIS A 85 -9.67 -2.08 0.81
C HIS A 85 -8.29 -2.36 0.18
N LEU A 86 -7.36 -1.41 0.23
CA LEU A 86 -5.97 -1.70 -0.12
C LEU A 86 -5.32 -2.46 1.03
N GLY A 87 -5.30 -3.79 0.90
CA GLY A 87 -4.75 -4.70 1.90
C GLY A 87 -3.22 -4.68 1.92
N PRO A 88 -2.60 -5.48 2.82
CA PRO A 88 -1.16 -5.49 3.03
C PRO A 88 -0.37 -5.95 1.79
N ASP A 89 -1.03 -6.62 0.84
CA ASP A 89 -0.46 -7.18 -0.38
C ASP A 89 -0.68 -6.34 -1.63
N THR A 90 -1.34 -5.19 -1.51
CA THR A 90 -1.50 -4.24 -2.61
C THR A 90 -0.13 -3.74 -3.11
N THR A 91 0.07 -3.86 -4.42
CA THR A 91 1.18 -3.27 -5.18
C THR A 91 0.81 -1.90 -5.71
N ILE A 92 1.79 -1.10 -6.14
CA ILE A 92 1.50 0.19 -6.79
C ILE A 92 0.62 -0.03 -8.02
N MET A 93 0.88 -1.10 -8.78
CA MET A 93 0.10 -1.44 -9.96
C MET A 93 -1.39 -1.68 -9.60
N ASP A 94 -1.69 -2.42 -8.52
CA ASP A 94 -3.08 -2.64 -8.07
C ASP A 94 -3.78 -1.35 -7.63
N ALA A 95 -3.03 -0.47 -6.95
CA ALA A 95 -3.54 0.83 -6.54
C ALA A 95 -3.85 1.72 -7.74
N THR A 96 -2.98 1.72 -8.75
CA THR A 96 -3.17 2.42 -10.02
C THR A 96 -4.42 1.94 -10.75
N GLU A 97 -4.66 0.63 -10.87
CA GLU A 97 -5.87 0.11 -11.53
C GLU A 97 -7.15 0.53 -10.80
N LYS A 98 -7.12 0.50 -9.46
CA LYS A 98 -8.25 0.98 -8.64
C LYS A 98 -8.48 2.48 -8.82
N LEU A 99 -7.40 3.26 -8.94
CA LEU A 99 -7.45 4.68 -9.20
C LEU A 99 -8.05 4.98 -10.58
N GLN A 100 -7.57 4.31 -11.63
CA GLN A 100 -8.13 4.40 -12.98
C GLN A 100 -9.62 4.04 -13.00
N ALA A 101 -9.99 2.91 -12.40
CA ALA A 101 -11.38 2.48 -12.32
C ALA A 101 -12.26 3.48 -11.55
N PHE A 102 -11.72 4.13 -10.51
CA PHE A 102 -12.43 5.17 -9.76
C PHE A 102 -12.63 6.43 -10.60
N THR A 103 -11.58 6.90 -11.29
CA THR A 103 -11.66 8.04 -12.22
C THR A 103 -12.69 7.77 -13.33
N SER A 104 -12.66 6.60 -13.96
CA SER A 104 -13.65 6.23 -14.99
C SER A 104 -15.09 6.14 -14.45
N LYS A 105 -15.29 5.76 -13.18
CA LYS A 105 -16.62 5.74 -12.56
C LYS A 105 -17.21 7.14 -12.43
N MET A 106 -16.41 8.19 -12.21
CA MET A 106 -16.91 9.57 -12.07
C MET A 106 -17.66 10.01 -13.34
N SER A 107 -17.13 9.68 -14.52
CA SER A 107 -17.80 9.98 -15.79
C SER A 107 -19.16 9.26 -15.91
N VAL A 108 -19.24 8.00 -15.46
CA VAL A 108 -20.50 7.24 -15.40
C VAL A 108 -21.48 7.86 -14.39
N TRP A 109 -21.00 8.31 -13.23
CA TRP A 109 -21.82 8.95 -12.21
C TRP A 109 -22.42 10.27 -12.70
N LYS A 110 -21.65 11.07 -13.45
CA LYS A 110 -22.14 12.30 -14.11
C LYS A 110 -23.34 12.00 -15.01
N ILE A 111 -23.22 11.00 -15.89
CA ILE A 111 -24.32 10.57 -16.77
C ILE A 111 -25.54 10.10 -15.97
N ARG A 112 -25.33 9.34 -14.89
CA ARG A 112 -26.42 8.85 -14.02
C ARG A 112 -27.17 10.01 -13.36
N ILE A 113 -26.45 10.98 -12.79
CA ILE A 113 -27.03 12.15 -12.13
C ILE A 113 -27.86 12.99 -13.11
N GLN A 114 -27.34 13.22 -14.32
CA GLN A 114 -28.09 13.93 -15.38
C GLN A 114 -29.42 13.22 -15.69
N ASN A 115 -29.39 11.89 -15.76
CA ASN A 115 -30.57 11.05 -15.98
C ASN A 115 -31.47 10.87 -14.73
N GLY A 116 -31.14 11.50 -13.60
CA GLY A 116 -31.93 11.37 -12.36
C GLY A 116 -31.79 10.03 -11.65
N ILE A 117 -30.66 9.33 -11.85
CA ILE A 117 -30.33 8.06 -11.20
C ILE A 117 -29.29 8.34 -10.10
N TYR A 118 -29.66 8.11 -8.83
CA TYR A 118 -28.83 8.48 -7.67
C TYR A 118 -28.24 7.29 -6.91
N ALA A 119 -28.30 6.08 -7.46
CA ALA A 119 -27.83 4.83 -6.82
C ALA A 119 -26.38 4.85 -6.29
N ASN A 120 -25.53 5.76 -6.78
CA ASN A 120 -24.16 5.94 -6.31
C ASN A 120 -24.03 6.84 -5.07
N PHE A 121 -25.11 7.54 -4.72
CA PHE A 121 -25.22 8.48 -3.61
C PHE A 121 -26.39 8.06 -2.73
N GLN A 122 -26.23 6.96 -1.99
CA GLN A 122 -27.32 6.31 -1.25
C GLN A 122 -28.13 7.29 -0.38
N MET A 123 -27.46 8.19 0.37
CA MET A 123 -28.15 9.18 1.21
C MET A 123 -29.00 10.16 0.39
N LEU A 124 -28.51 10.53 -0.80
CA LEU A 124 -29.25 11.41 -1.70
C LEU A 124 -30.42 10.67 -2.37
N ASP A 125 -30.22 9.42 -2.76
CA ASP A 125 -31.25 8.55 -3.33
C ASP A 125 -32.41 8.33 -2.35
N GLU A 126 -32.09 7.99 -1.10
CA GLU A 126 -33.06 7.86 -0.01
C GLU A 126 -33.81 9.19 0.25
N PHE A 127 -33.08 10.31 0.31
CA PHE A 127 -33.68 11.62 0.52
C PHE A 127 -34.64 12.04 -0.60
N ILE A 128 -34.30 11.76 -1.86
CA ILE A 128 -35.14 12.05 -3.03
C ILE A 128 -36.36 11.12 -3.04
N PHE A 129 -36.19 9.85 -2.69
CA PHE A 129 -37.30 8.91 -2.59
C PHE A 129 -38.35 9.35 -1.54
N GLU A 130 -37.89 9.81 -0.38
CA GLU A 130 -38.77 10.25 0.72
C GLU A 130 -39.46 11.61 0.44
N ASN A 131 -38.81 12.52 -0.30
CA ASN A 131 -39.26 13.91 -0.46
C ASN A 131 -39.66 14.31 -1.89
N GLY A 132 -39.53 13.41 -2.87
CA GLY A 132 -39.58 13.71 -4.30
C GLY A 132 -40.88 14.31 -4.83
N SER A 133 -42.02 14.11 -4.15
CA SER A 133 -43.30 14.73 -4.55
C SER A 133 -43.46 16.20 -4.14
N ARG A 134 -42.55 16.74 -3.31
CA ARG A 134 -42.62 18.12 -2.77
C ARG A 134 -41.53 19.04 -3.30
N GLN A 135 -40.57 18.53 -4.08
CA GLN A 135 -39.40 19.30 -4.49
C GLN A 135 -39.63 20.06 -5.79
N ASP A 136 -39.13 21.29 -5.82
CA ASP A 136 -39.15 22.16 -6.98
C ASP A 136 -38.21 21.59 -8.06
N SER A 137 -38.74 21.38 -9.28
CA SER A 137 -37.98 20.80 -10.41
C SER A 137 -36.70 21.59 -10.72
N LEU A 138 -36.75 22.91 -10.50
CA LEU A 138 -35.60 23.82 -10.62
C LEU A 138 -34.50 23.53 -9.59
N LEU A 139 -34.84 23.27 -8.33
CA LEU A 139 -33.85 22.96 -7.29
C LEU A 139 -33.16 21.63 -7.55
N LEU A 140 -33.90 20.62 -8.01
CA LEU A 140 -33.33 19.32 -8.33
C LEU A 140 -32.37 19.39 -9.53
N ASN A 141 -32.68 20.21 -10.54
CA ASN A 141 -31.78 20.44 -11.67
C ASN A 141 -30.51 21.18 -11.26
N ASN A 142 -30.62 22.24 -10.43
CA ASN A 142 -29.43 22.95 -9.91
C ASN A 142 -28.52 22.00 -9.11
N LEU A 143 -29.10 21.13 -8.27
CA LEU A 143 -28.33 20.15 -7.51
C LEU A 143 -27.62 19.14 -8.43
N LYS A 144 -28.28 18.68 -9.51
CA LYS A 144 -27.64 17.80 -10.50
C LYS A 144 -26.43 18.48 -11.13
N ASP A 145 -26.57 19.75 -11.52
CA ASP A 145 -25.50 20.53 -12.15
C ASP A 145 -24.32 20.72 -11.18
N GLU A 146 -24.58 21.07 -9.92
CA GLU A 146 -23.55 21.21 -8.88
C GLU A 146 -22.77 19.90 -8.64
N ILE A 147 -23.48 18.76 -8.57
CA ILE A 147 -22.85 17.45 -8.42
C ILE A 147 -21.99 17.12 -9.64
N CYS A 148 -22.50 17.38 -10.85
CA CYS A 148 -21.77 17.13 -12.09
C CYS A 148 -20.49 17.97 -12.19
N GLU A 149 -20.56 19.24 -11.80
CA GLU A 149 -19.40 20.14 -11.74
C GLU A 149 -18.36 19.64 -10.71
N HIS A 150 -18.80 19.25 -9.52
CA HIS A 150 -17.91 18.68 -8.51
C HIS A 150 -17.23 17.39 -8.97
N LEU A 151 -17.97 16.49 -9.63
CA LEU A 151 -17.40 15.25 -10.17
C LEU A 151 -16.34 15.53 -11.25
N GLU A 152 -16.56 16.55 -12.08
CA GLU A 152 -15.61 16.95 -13.12
C GLU A 152 -14.34 17.58 -12.54
N VAL A 153 -14.47 18.49 -11.58
CA VAL A 153 -13.33 19.06 -10.85
C VAL A 153 -12.54 17.96 -10.13
N LEU A 154 -13.24 17.01 -9.50
CA LEU A 154 -12.61 15.89 -8.80
C LEU A 154 -11.86 14.98 -9.77
N GLN A 155 -12.46 14.65 -10.92
CA GLN A 155 -11.84 13.82 -11.95
C GLN A 155 -10.52 14.45 -12.44
N VAL A 156 -10.56 15.72 -12.86
CA VAL A 156 -9.38 16.46 -13.33
C VAL A 156 -8.31 16.57 -12.24
N SER A 157 -8.73 16.78 -10.99
CA SER A 157 -7.81 16.86 -9.85
C SER A 157 -7.09 15.53 -9.61
N PHE A 158 -7.80 14.41 -9.71
CA PHE A 158 -7.21 13.07 -9.57
C PHE A 158 -6.25 12.74 -10.72
N GLU A 159 -6.67 12.98 -11.97
CA GLU A 159 -5.84 12.76 -13.15
C GLU A 159 -4.53 13.55 -13.07
N LYS A 160 -4.61 14.82 -12.65
CA LYS A 160 -3.44 15.70 -12.47
C LYS A 160 -2.58 15.32 -11.27
N TYR A 161 -3.17 15.05 -10.11
CA TYR A 161 -2.43 14.78 -8.87
C TYR A 161 -1.60 13.51 -8.97
N PHE A 162 -2.18 12.46 -9.55
CA PHE A 162 -1.50 11.17 -9.71
C PHE A 162 -0.78 11.02 -11.06
N ASN A 163 -0.88 12.01 -11.95
CA ASN A 163 -0.33 11.94 -13.30
C ASN A 163 -0.70 10.61 -14.00
N LEU A 164 -2.01 10.33 -14.05
CA LEU A 164 -2.53 9.05 -14.53
C LEU A 164 -2.05 8.74 -15.96
N ASP A 165 -1.80 9.75 -16.79
CA ASP A 165 -1.30 9.59 -18.15
C ASP A 165 0.14 9.05 -18.20
N GLU A 166 1.00 9.39 -17.25
CA GLU A 166 2.35 8.83 -17.16
C GLU A 166 2.36 7.43 -16.55
N ILE A 167 1.52 7.20 -15.53
CA ILE A 167 1.41 5.89 -14.89
C ILE A 167 0.73 4.86 -15.80
N THR A 168 -0.21 5.29 -16.66
CA THR A 168 -0.86 4.41 -17.66
C THR A 168 0.02 4.09 -18.87
N LYS A 169 0.97 4.98 -19.19
CA LYS A 169 1.94 4.79 -20.27
C LYS A 169 3.11 3.89 -19.89
N THR A 170 3.30 3.60 -18.60
CA THR A 170 4.39 2.73 -18.19
C THR A 170 4.03 1.30 -18.61
N ASP A 171 4.75 0.80 -19.61
CA ASP A 171 4.63 -0.52 -20.28
C ASP A 171 4.92 -1.71 -19.35
N GLU A 172 4.51 -1.65 -18.08
CA GLU A 172 4.76 -2.68 -17.07
C GLU A 172 3.79 -3.86 -17.15
N LEU A 173 3.01 -3.97 -18.24
CA LEU A 173 2.15 -5.12 -18.51
C LEU A 173 2.93 -6.45 -18.47
N TRP A 174 4.20 -6.43 -18.88
CA TRP A 174 5.07 -7.60 -18.82
C TRP A 174 5.42 -8.00 -17.38
N ILE A 175 5.43 -7.07 -16.41
CA ILE A 175 5.62 -7.40 -14.99
C ILE A 175 4.41 -8.18 -14.47
N ARG A 176 3.21 -7.77 -14.90
CA ARG A 176 1.95 -8.44 -14.52
C ARG A 176 1.83 -9.81 -15.16
N ASN A 177 2.10 -9.91 -16.46
CA ASN A 177 2.07 -11.17 -17.18
C ASN A 177 3.11 -11.16 -18.32
N PRO A 178 4.30 -11.73 -18.09
CA PRO A 178 5.35 -11.71 -19.11
C PRO A 178 5.00 -12.62 -20.30
N PHE A 179 4.08 -13.56 -20.16
CA PHE A 179 3.66 -14.46 -21.23
C PHE A 179 2.63 -13.84 -22.19
N LEU A 180 1.89 -12.80 -21.77
CA LEU A 180 0.84 -12.15 -22.57
C LEU A 180 1.20 -10.75 -23.10
N CYS A 181 2.32 -10.18 -22.68
CA CYS A 181 2.75 -8.86 -23.16
C CYS A 181 3.30 -8.88 -24.60
N ASP A 182 3.28 -7.73 -25.27
CA ASP A 182 4.10 -7.51 -26.47
C ASP A 182 5.59 -7.51 -26.10
N ILE A 183 6.47 -7.94 -26.99
CA ILE A 183 7.92 -7.87 -26.82
C ILE A 183 8.39 -6.41 -26.93
N ASP A 184 7.64 -5.57 -27.66
CA ASP A 184 7.96 -4.15 -27.85
C ASP A 184 7.64 -3.28 -26.63
N CYS A 185 7.17 -3.87 -25.53
CA CYS A 185 7.05 -3.20 -24.23
C CYS A 185 8.40 -2.86 -23.59
N ILE A 186 9.49 -3.42 -24.09
CA ILE A 186 10.87 -3.10 -23.70
C ILE A 186 11.58 -2.54 -24.94
N ASP A 187 12.28 -1.42 -24.75
CA ASP A 187 13.07 -0.75 -25.79
C ASP A 187 14.10 -1.69 -26.43
N ASP A 188 14.33 -1.56 -27.73
CA ASP A 188 15.26 -2.43 -28.48
C ASP A 188 16.71 -2.33 -28.00
N MET A 189 17.11 -1.21 -27.40
CA MET A 189 18.46 -1.02 -26.86
C MET A 189 18.66 -1.70 -25.51
N ASP A 190 17.61 -2.32 -24.98
CA ASP A 190 17.56 -2.79 -23.62
C ASP A 190 17.72 -4.31 -23.52
N LEU A 191 18.82 -4.74 -22.91
CA LEU A 191 19.17 -6.16 -22.78
C LEU A 191 18.15 -6.99 -21.97
N ALA A 192 17.26 -6.36 -21.18
CA ALA A 192 16.16 -7.07 -20.53
C ALA A 192 15.16 -7.67 -21.55
N LYS A 193 15.15 -7.16 -22.80
CA LYS A 193 14.31 -7.68 -23.88
C LYS A 193 14.66 -9.13 -24.24
N ASP A 194 15.95 -9.45 -24.29
CA ASP A 194 16.43 -10.82 -24.56
C ASP A 194 15.97 -11.79 -23.46
N GLU A 195 16.12 -11.39 -22.19
CA GLU A 195 15.64 -12.17 -21.04
C GLU A 195 14.12 -12.41 -21.09
N LEU A 196 13.34 -11.40 -21.49
CA LEU A 196 11.89 -11.51 -21.65
C LEU A 196 11.53 -12.50 -22.76
N ILE A 197 12.21 -12.43 -23.92
CA ILE A 197 12.01 -13.36 -25.04
C ILE A 197 12.28 -14.79 -24.58
N ASP A 198 13.41 -15.03 -23.91
CA ASP A 198 13.78 -16.35 -23.41
C ASP A 198 12.75 -16.87 -22.40
N LEU A 199 12.32 -16.04 -21.45
CA LEU A 199 11.32 -16.40 -20.45
C LEU A 199 9.99 -16.81 -21.09
N LYS A 200 9.51 -16.06 -22.09
CA LYS A 200 8.24 -16.35 -22.78
C LYS A 200 8.18 -17.73 -23.44
N THR A 201 9.33 -18.26 -23.88
CA THR A 201 9.40 -19.59 -24.50
C THR A 201 9.32 -20.75 -23.51
N LYS A 202 9.48 -20.50 -22.21
CA LYS A 202 9.55 -21.55 -21.18
C LYS A 202 8.15 -21.92 -20.65
N SER A 203 7.61 -23.03 -21.14
CA SER A 203 6.32 -23.56 -20.68
C SER A 203 6.29 -23.92 -19.18
N LEU A 204 7.41 -24.40 -18.62
CA LEU A 204 7.53 -24.69 -17.18
C LEU A 204 7.35 -23.42 -16.34
N LEU A 205 7.97 -22.31 -16.76
CA LEU A 205 7.85 -21.03 -16.05
C LEU A 205 6.42 -20.48 -16.11
N LYS A 206 5.67 -20.78 -17.17
CA LYS A 206 4.25 -20.43 -17.25
C LYS A 206 3.41 -21.15 -16.20
N MET A 207 3.68 -22.45 -15.96
CA MET A 207 3.01 -23.20 -14.90
C MET A 207 3.40 -22.69 -13.51
N ASP A 208 4.66 -22.32 -13.32
CA ASP A 208 5.13 -21.68 -12.08
C ASP A 208 4.44 -20.32 -11.86
N PHE A 209 4.27 -19.53 -12.92
CA PHE A 209 3.56 -18.24 -12.85
C PHE A 209 2.10 -18.41 -12.42
N ASP A 210 1.40 -19.41 -12.96
CA ASP A 210 0.00 -19.67 -12.61
C ASP A 210 -0.19 -20.19 -11.16
N SER A 211 0.88 -20.68 -10.53
CA SER A 211 0.83 -21.29 -9.18
C SER A 211 1.43 -20.42 -8.07
N LYS A 212 2.30 -19.46 -8.40
CA LYS A 212 2.99 -18.57 -7.46
C LYS A 212 2.33 -17.19 -7.42
N THR A 213 2.52 -16.47 -6.33
CA THR A 213 2.24 -15.03 -6.34
C THR A 213 3.22 -14.29 -7.26
N ILE A 214 2.85 -13.10 -7.73
CA ILE A 214 3.72 -12.28 -8.59
C ILE A 214 5.11 -12.04 -7.96
N GLY A 215 5.15 -11.79 -6.65
CA GLY A 215 6.40 -11.57 -5.92
C GLY A 215 7.28 -12.82 -5.81
N GLU A 216 6.68 -13.99 -5.55
CA GLU A 216 7.36 -15.28 -5.51
C GLU A 216 7.90 -15.69 -6.88
N PHE A 217 7.08 -15.53 -7.93
CA PHE A 217 7.47 -15.82 -9.30
C PHE A 217 8.71 -15.04 -9.69
N TRP A 218 8.66 -13.70 -9.61
CA TRP A 218 9.80 -12.86 -9.98
C TRP A 218 11.01 -13.09 -9.06
N SER A 219 10.81 -13.37 -7.77
CA SER A 219 11.95 -13.65 -6.88
C SER A 219 12.68 -14.93 -7.26
N SER A 220 11.94 -15.98 -7.64
CA SER A 220 12.52 -17.28 -8.02
C SER A 220 13.33 -17.24 -9.33
N LEU A 221 13.20 -16.17 -10.12
CA LEU A 221 13.91 -16.00 -11.39
C LEU A 221 15.22 -15.21 -11.25
N ARG A 222 15.56 -14.72 -10.06
CA ARG A 222 16.64 -13.75 -9.81
C ARG A 222 18.00 -14.17 -10.38
N GLU A 223 18.33 -15.46 -10.34
CA GLU A 223 19.61 -15.98 -10.84
C GLU A 223 19.62 -16.15 -12.35
N ALA A 224 18.49 -16.52 -12.95
CA ALA A 224 18.38 -16.85 -14.37
C ALA A 224 18.08 -15.63 -15.26
N TYR A 225 17.34 -14.65 -14.74
CA TYR A 225 16.87 -13.45 -15.46
C TYR A 225 17.10 -12.17 -14.63
N PRO A 226 18.37 -11.86 -14.26
CA PRO A 226 18.68 -10.82 -13.29
C PRO A 226 18.26 -9.40 -13.72
N LEU A 227 18.32 -9.07 -15.02
CA LEU A 227 17.97 -7.72 -15.51
C LEU A 227 16.46 -7.50 -15.44
N LEU A 228 15.70 -8.49 -15.90
CA LEU A 228 14.25 -8.48 -15.93
C LEU A 228 13.68 -8.49 -14.50
N VAL A 229 14.22 -9.35 -13.64
CA VAL A 229 13.81 -9.44 -12.22
C VAL A 229 14.12 -8.16 -11.47
N LYS A 230 15.27 -7.52 -11.73
CA LYS A 230 15.61 -6.25 -11.08
C LYS A 230 14.51 -5.22 -11.32
N ARG A 231 14.07 -5.03 -12.56
CA ARG A 231 13.00 -4.08 -12.91
C ARG A 231 11.65 -4.46 -12.34
N ALA A 232 11.28 -5.73 -12.46
CA ALA A 232 10.04 -6.23 -11.87
C ALA A 232 10.00 -5.94 -10.36
N MET A 233 11.12 -6.16 -9.66
CA MET A 233 11.23 -5.89 -8.23
C MET A 233 11.18 -4.41 -7.89
N GLU A 234 11.71 -3.53 -8.74
CA GLU A 234 11.64 -2.09 -8.55
C GLU A 234 10.18 -1.57 -8.54
N ALA A 235 9.28 -2.24 -9.28
CA ALA A 235 7.84 -1.93 -9.29
C ALA A 235 7.04 -2.65 -8.18
N ILE A 236 7.43 -3.88 -7.79
CA ILE A 236 6.69 -4.71 -6.83
C ILE A 236 7.05 -4.42 -5.36
N ILE A 237 8.32 -4.14 -5.07
CA ILE A 237 8.82 -3.93 -3.69
C ILE A 237 8.23 -2.68 -3.02
N PRO A 238 7.93 -1.57 -3.69
CA PRO A 238 7.31 -0.42 -3.02
C PRO A 238 6.00 -0.73 -2.30
N PHE A 239 5.76 -0.03 -1.20
CA PHE A 239 4.47 -0.01 -0.54
C PHE A 239 3.54 0.94 -1.29
N ALA A 240 2.34 0.47 -1.65
CA ALA A 240 1.33 1.30 -2.29
C ALA A 240 0.54 2.16 -1.29
N THR A 241 0.50 1.76 -0.01
CA THR A 241 -0.31 2.40 1.02
C THR A 241 0.39 2.39 2.36
N VAL A 242 -0.12 3.21 3.29
CA VAL A 242 0.26 3.20 4.70
C VAL A 242 -0.49 2.16 5.56
N TYR A 243 -1.10 1.14 4.95
CA TYR A 243 -1.95 0.17 5.66
C TYR A 243 -1.28 -0.55 6.85
N LEU A 244 -0.01 -0.96 6.73
CA LEU A 244 0.66 -1.68 7.83
C LEU A 244 0.83 -0.80 9.07
N CYS A 245 1.17 0.47 8.88
CA CYS A 245 1.20 1.46 9.95
C CYS A 245 -0.19 1.69 10.56
N GLU A 246 -1.23 1.90 9.77
CA GLU A 246 -2.60 2.06 10.28
C GLU A 246 -3.07 0.86 11.13
N SER A 247 -2.78 -0.35 10.66
CA SER A 247 -3.03 -1.60 11.39
C SER A 247 -2.16 -1.72 12.65
N GLY A 248 -0.89 -1.34 12.54
CA GLY A 248 0.05 -1.29 13.64
C GLY A 248 -0.36 -0.29 14.73
N PHE A 249 -0.93 0.86 14.36
CA PHE A 249 -1.47 1.83 15.30
C PHE A 249 -2.72 1.35 16.00
N SER A 250 -3.62 0.64 15.29
CA SER A 250 -4.77 -0.02 15.92
C SER A 250 -4.30 -1.01 17.01
N THR A 251 -3.21 -1.73 16.73
CA THR A 251 -2.55 -2.62 17.71
C THR A 251 -1.93 -1.84 18.86
N LEU A 252 -1.20 -0.76 18.58
CA LEU A 252 -0.61 0.13 19.57
C LEU A 252 -1.65 0.66 20.55
N VAL A 253 -2.80 1.16 20.06
CA VAL A 253 -3.91 1.67 20.90
C VAL A 253 -4.52 0.56 21.77
N THR A 254 -4.53 -0.68 21.28
CA THR A 254 -5.00 -1.83 22.07
C THR A 254 -4.04 -2.17 23.22
N ILE A 255 -2.74 -2.07 22.98
CA ILE A 255 -1.70 -2.34 24.00
C ILE A 255 -1.59 -1.17 24.99
N LYS A 256 -1.47 0.06 24.51
CA LYS A 256 -1.43 1.29 25.31
C LYS A 256 -2.84 1.72 25.71
N THR A 257 -3.23 1.32 26.91
CA THR A 257 -4.47 1.76 27.57
C THR A 257 -4.21 2.90 28.55
N LYS A 258 -5.24 3.63 29.00
CA LYS A 258 -5.10 4.75 29.96
C LYS A 258 -4.26 4.39 31.19
N GLN A 259 -4.33 3.14 31.64
CA GLN A 259 -3.59 2.62 32.80
C GLN A 259 -2.15 2.16 32.47
N ARG A 260 -1.81 1.98 31.19
CA ARG A 260 -0.52 1.48 30.69
C ARG A 260 0.16 2.46 29.70
N ASN A 261 -0.14 3.76 29.83
CA ASN A 261 0.32 4.78 28.88
C ASN A 261 1.85 4.96 28.83
N ARG A 262 2.58 4.61 29.91
CA ARG A 262 4.04 4.68 30.00
C ARG A 262 4.77 3.40 29.54
N LEU A 263 4.05 2.39 29.05
CA LEU A 263 4.66 1.14 28.60
C LEU A 263 5.50 1.38 27.33
N ASN A 264 6.76 0.92 27.32
CA ASN A 264 7.49 0.73 26.07
C ASN A 264 6.91 -0.52 25.41
N VAL A 265 6.28 -0.35 24.25
CA VAL A 265 5.50 -1.39 23.58
C VAL A 265 6.24 -2.09 22.44
N GLU A 266 7.50 -1.75 22.18
CA GLU A 266 8.22 -2.26 21.00
C GLU A 266 8.23 -3.80 20.97
N HIS A 267 8.47 -4.43 22.12
CA HIS A 267 8.52 -5.89 22.24
C HIS A 267 7.12 -6.53 22.05
N GLU A 268 6.09 -5.97 22.68
CA GLU A 268 4.70 -6.41 22.55
C GLU A 268 4.21 -6.26 21.11
N MET A 269 4.52 -5.13 20.46
CA MET A 269 4.19 -4.89 19.05
C MET A 269 4.93 -5.87 18.15
N ARG A 270 6.22 -6.12 18.40
CA ARG A 270 6.99 -7.09 17.62
C ARG A 270 6.37 -8.48 17.68
N VAL A 271 5.92 -8.93 18.86
CA VAL A 271 5.23 -10.22 19.01
C VAL A 271 3.87 -10.21 18.32
N THR A 272 3.07 -9.16 18.53
CA THR A 272 1.68 -9.10 18.06
C THR A 272 1.58 -8.94 16.54
N LEU A 273 2.51 -8.19 15.93
CA LEU A 273 2.54 -7.91 14.50
C LEU A 273 3.36 -8.93 13.69
N SER A 274 4.09 -9.82 14.37
CA SER A 274 4.88 -10.85 13.71
C SER A 274 3.98 -11.88 13.03
N LYS A 275 4.29 -12.17 11.77
CA LYS A 275 3.72 -13.32 11.04
C LYS A 275 4.54 -14.59 11.22
N THR A 276 5.67 -14.51 11.92
CA THR A 276 6.57 -15.64 12.15
C THR A 276 5.96 -16.57 13.19
N ILE A 277 5.75 -17.83 12.81
CA ILE A 277 5.29 -18.87 13.74
C ILE A 277 6.45 -19.18 14.70
N PRO A 278 6.28 -18.97 16.02
CA PRO A 278 7.33 -19.27 16.98
C PRO A 278 7.62 -20.76 17.01
N GLN A 279 8.89 -21.14 16.97
CA GLN A 279 9.31 -22.54 17.10
C GLN A 279 9.27 -22.97 18.58
N PHE A 280 8.07 -23.04 19.16
CA PHE A 280 7.88 -23.32 20.59
C PHE A 280 8.62 -24.57 21.07
N ASN A 281 8.65 -25.62 20.25
CA ASN A 281 9.34 -26.86 20.60
C ASN A 281 10.86 -26.69 20.78
N LEU A 282 11.49 -25.79 20.01
CA LEU A 282 12.91 -25.47 20.17
C LEU A 282 13.11 -24.57 21.39
N LEU A 283 12.29 -23.53 21.54
CA LEU A 283 12.33 -22.61 22.68
C LEU A 283 12.16 -23.34 24.03
N ILE A 284 11.25 -24.32 24.09
CA ILE A 284 11.02 -25.13 25.30
C ILE A 284 12.22 -26.03 25.60
N LYS A 285 12.87 -26.59 24.58
CA LYS A 285 14.06 -27.45 24.76
C LYS A 285 15.28 -26.68 25.25
N GLU A 286 15.44 -25.43 24.80
CA GLU A 286 16.57 -24.58 25.17
C GLU A 286 16.39 -23.88 26.51
N LYS A 287 15.15 -23.74 27.00
CA LYS A 287 14.88 -23.07 28.27
C LYS A 287 15.18 -24.00 29.45
N GLN A 288 16.32 -23.79 30.11
CA GLN A 288 16.59 -24.41 31.41
C GLN A 288 15.50 -24.02 32.42
N GLN A 289 14.90 -25.02 33.06
CA GLN A 289 13.99 -24.79 34.19
C GLN A 289 14.79 -24.12 35.30
N GLN A 290 14.38 -22.91 35.71
CA GLN A 290 14.91 -22.33 36.93
C GLN A 290 14.39 -23.16 38.10
N PRO A 291 15.28 -23.77 38.91
CA PRO A 291 14.83 -24.43 40.13
C PRO A 291 14.20 -23.38 41.04
N SER A 292 12.98 -23.65 41.49
CA SER A 292 12.32 -22.83 42.51
C SER A 292 13.18 -22.83 43.78
N HIS A 293 13.44 -21.63 44.31
CA HIS A 293 14.11 -21.41 45.59
C HIS A 293 13.32 -21.95 46.78
#